data_AF-A0A2V9JMS2-F1
#
_entry.id   AF-A0A2V9JMS2-F1
#
_cell.length_a   1.000
_cell.length_b   1.000
_cell.length_c   1.000
_cell.angle_alpha   90.00
_cell.angle_beta   90.00
_cell.angle_gamma   90.00
#
_symmetry.space_group_name_H-M   'P 1'
#
loop_
_entity.id
_entity.type
_entity.pdbx_description
1 polymer ?
#
loop_
_entity_poly.entity_id
_entity_poly.type
_entity_poly.pdbx_seq_one_letter_code
_entity_poly.pdbx_strand_id
1 'polypeptide(L)'
;MAVAFSEGVATMPGRLTILAFLLAACCLTSPGQTGQARSQAPSVPSRPDFHPTPEVPAMPKALMKFPRTPITRAKFPAIDFHLHGGALKTAEDYRKMIKLMDETGLGVICNMDGGFGATFDRNMKVGEPFRDRIIHFARLDFAGINDPGWPAKTAAELERCFLAGAAGLKINKVLGLELRDPDGGYIQSDDPRFDPVWEMCAKHNRPVMIHTSDSYGRFLPIGPENERYEAGLWRSSPEGNYYKTGQPTPDVIERARE
;
A
#
# COMPACT_ATOMS: atom_id res chain seq x y z
N MET A 1 -34.13 -50.26 4.79
CA MET A 1 -35.13 -51.31 5.15
C MET A 1 -35.40 -51.19 6.66
N ALA A 2 -36.53 -51.71 7.17
CA ALA A 2 -36.94 -51.61 8.60
C ALA A 2 -35.85 -52.12 9.57
N VAL A 3 -35.63 -51.61 10.79
CA VAL A 3 -36.52 -51.16 11.91
C VAL A 3 -37.13 -52.32 12.72
N ALA A 4 -36.57 -52.59 13.91
CA ALA A 4 -37.16 -53.20 15.13
C ALA A 4 -36.09 -53.17 16.27
N PHE A 5 -36.31 -52.61 17.47
CA PHE A 5 -37.05 -53.12 18.65
C PHE A 5 -36.41 -54.38 19.33
N SER A 6 -36.27 -54.52 20.66
CA SER A 6 -36.20 -53.59 21.83
C SER A 6 -35.89 -54.37 23.14
N GLU A 7 -35.91 -53.68 24.30
CA GLU A 7 -35.95 -54.21 25.70
C GLU A 7 -34.63 -54.76 26.31
N GLY A 8 -34.36 -54.58 27.62
CA GLY A 8 -34.99 -53.66 28.60
C GLY A 8 -34.78 -53.99 30.09
N VAL A 9 -34.51 -52.97 30.93
CA VAL A 9 -34.61 -52.95 32.43
C VAL A 9 -33.54 -53.84 33.12
N ALA A 10 -32.99 -53.66 34.35
CA ALA A 10 -33.27 -52.91 35.60
C ALA A 10 -31.91 -52.63 36.33
N THR A 11 -31.69 -51.84 37.42
CA THR A 11 -32.40 -50.79 38.20
C THR A 11 -31.37 -50.08 39.13
N MET A 12 -31.79 -49.10 39.97
CA MET A 12 -31.05 -48.59 41.16
C MET A 12 -31.91 -48.78 42.44
N PRO A 13 -31.40 -48.63 43.69
CA PRO A 13 -31.17 -47.32 44.37
C PRO A 13 -29.86 -47.28 45.22
N GLY A 14 -29.47 -46.20 45.93
CA GLY A 14 -30.09 -44.89 46.18
C GLY A 14 -29.14 -43.89 46.87
N ARG A 15 -29.63 -42.68 47.20
CA ARG A 15 -28.87 -41.55 47.80
C ARG A 15 -29.27 -41.27 49.25
N LEU A 16 -28.39 -40.64 50.05
CA LEU A 16 -28.71 -39.39 50.79
C LEU A 16 -27.46 -38.68 51.35
N THR A 17 -27.54 -37.36 51.57
CA THR A 17 -26.51 -36.53 52.24
C THR A 17 -27.17 -35.30 52.87
N ILE A 18 -26.84 -34.95 54.12
CA ILE A 18 -27.46 -33.84 54.87
C ILE A 18 -26.41 -33.07 55.71
N LEU A 19 -26.31 -31.75 55.44
CA LEU A 19 -25.94 -30.60 56.30
C LEU A 19 -24.63 -30.51 57.14
N ALA A 20 -23.98 -29.33 57.03
CA ALA A 20 -23.75 -28.34 58.12
C ALA A 20 -22.31 -27.94 58.58
N PHE A 21 -22.01 -26.63 58.35
CA PHE A 21 -21.44 -25.62 59.28
C PHE A 21 -20.09 -25.77 60.04
N LEU A 22 -19.08 -25.06 59.50
CA LEU A 22 -18.31 -23.91 60.11
C LEU A 22 -17.32 -24.07 61.32
N LEU A 23 -16.35 -23.12 61.32
CA LEU A 23 -15.50 -22.58 62.42
C LEU A 23 -14.19 -23.28 62.88
N ALA A 24 -13.09 -22.89 62.20
CA ALA A 24 -11.96 -22.07 62.72
C ALA A 24 -10.78 -22.63 63.58
N ALA A 25 -9.61 -22.01 63.30
CA ALA A 25 -8.42 -21.78 64.17
C ALA A 25 -7.55 -22.98 64.61
N CYS A 26 -6.26 -22.84 64.95
CA CYS A 26 -5.17 -21.90 64.56
C CYS A 26 -3.82 -22.48 65.03
N CYS A 27 -2.71 -22.24 64.31
CA CYS A 27 -1.33 -22.36 64.83
C CYS A 27 -0.34 -21.51 64.00
N LEU A 28 0.85 -21.23 64.55
CA LEU A 28 1.70 -20.07 64.19
C LEU A 28 3.19 -20.40 64.00
N THR A 29 3.97 -19.36 63.64
CA THR A 29 5.45 -19.27 63.51
C THR A 29 6.04 -19.81 62.19
N SER A 30 7.08 -19.22 61.57
CA SER A 30 7.87 -18.01 61.92
C SER A 30 8.48 -17.32 60.65
N PRO A 31 9.11 -16.13 60.75
CA PRO A 31 9.33 -15.22 59.60
C PRO A 31 10.71 -15.29 58.91
N GLY A 32 10.79 -14.71 57.70
CA GLY A 32 12.05 -14.40 57.01
C GLY A 32 11.82 -13.70 55.64
N GLN A 33 12.66 -12.73 55.28
CA GLN A 33 12.58 -11.99 54.00
C GLN A 33 13.58 -12.53 52.96
N THR A 34 13.14 -12.64 51.70
CA THR A 34 13.90 -12.18 50.52
C THR A 34 12.93 -11.91 49.38
N GLY A 35 13.12 -10.80 48.65
CA GLY A 35 12.26 -10.46 47.50
C GLY A 35 12.81 -10.96 46.18
N GLN A 36 11.93 -11.43 45.29
CA GLN A 36 12.18 -11.45 43.85
C GLN A 36 11.20 -10.50 43.16
N ALA A 37 11.68 -9.31 42.79
CA ALA A 37 10.94 -8.42 41.91
C ALA A 37 10.89 -9.05 40.50
N ARG A 38 9.78 -9.71 40.16
CA ARG A 38 9.49 -10.05 38.77
C ARG A 38 9.28 -8.74 38.01
N SER A 39 10.29 -8.35 37.24
CA SER A 39 10.18 -7.26 36.28
C SER A 39 9.11 -7.63 35.24
N GLN A 40 7.89 -7.13 35.43
CA GLN A 40 6.93 -7.08 34.34
C GLN A 40 7.55 -6.19 33.26
N ALA A 41 7.81 -6.75 32.08
CA ALA A 41 8.06 -5.94 30.90
C ALA A 41 6.86 -4.98 30.74
N PRO A 42 7.08 -3.69 30.42
CA PRO A 42 5.99 -2.73 30.32
C PRO A 42 4.95 -3.25 29.33
N SER A 43 3.71 -3.37 29.77
CA SER A 43 2.62 -3.85 28.95
C SER A 43 2.38 -2.85 27.82
N VAL A 44 2.90 -3.16 26.63
CA VAL A 44 2.63 -2.40 25.41
C VAL A 44 1.11 -2.27 25.29
N PRO A 45 0.56 -1.04 25.24
CA PRO A 45 -0.89 -0.85 25.19
C PRO A 45 -1.49 -1.66 24.04
N SER A 46 -2.63 -2.31 24.30
CA SER A 46 -3.44 -2.91 23.25
C SER A 46 -3.72 -1.82 22.21
N ARG A 47 -3.26 -2.05 20.97
CA ARG A 47 -3.47 -1.11 19.86
C ARG A 47 -4.97 -0.84 19.74
N PRO A 48 -5.40 0.42 19.53
CA PRO A 48 -6.82 0.72 19.42
C PRO A 48 -7.44 -0.03 18.25
N ASP A 49 -8.67 -0.51 18.45
CA ASP A 49 -9.43 -1.16 17.38
C ASP A 49 -9.71 -0.18 16.23
N PHE A 50 -9.84 -0.73 15.03
CA PHE A 50 -10.10 0.04 13.83
C PHE A 50 -11.53 0.61 13.83
N HIS A 51 -11.67 1.92 13.64
CA HIS A 51 -12.96 2.62 13.67
C HIS A 51 -13.05 3.65 12.53
N PRO A 52 -14.15 3.68 11.74
CA PRO A 52 -14.33 4.67 10.68
C PRO A 52 -14.68 6.07 11.21
N THR A 53 -14.09 7.11 10.62
CA THR A 53 -14.33 8.52 10.96
C THR A 53 -14.59 9.36 9.69
N PRO A 54 -14.88 10.68 9.80
CA PRO A 54 -14.82 11.59 8.66
C PRO A 54 -13.42 11.61 8.01
N GLU A 55 -13.36 11.90 6.70
CA GLU A 55 -12.11 11.92 5.91
C GLU A 55 -11.04 12.88 6.45
N VAL A 56 -11.46 13.95 7.12
CA VAL A 56 -10.59 14.89 7.82
C VAL A 56 -11.16 15.12 9.22
N PRO A 57 -10.46 14.72 10.30
CA PRO A 57 -10.87 15.06 11.66
C PRO A 57 -10.65 16.56 11.93
N ALA A 58 -11.32 17.09 12.95
CA ALA A 58 -10.99 18.40 13.48
C ALA A 58 -9.64 18.36 14.24
N MET A 59 -8.53 18.43 13.51
CA MET A 59 -7.19 18.52 14.10
C MET A 59 -7.15 19.67 15.12
N PRO A 60 -6.56 19.46 16.31
CA PRO A 60 -6.52 20.49 17.35
C PRO A 60 -5.84 21.73 16.80
N LYS A 61 -6.52 22.88 16.87
CA LYS A 61 -6.00 24.16 16.36
C LYS A 61 -4.64 24.43 17.01
N ALA A 62 -3.59 24.48 16.20
CA ALA A 62 -2.23 24.74 16.67
C ALA A 62 -2.18 26.06 17.45
N LEU A 63 -2.09 25.97 18.79
CA LEU A 63 -2.10 27.12 19.69
C LEU A 63 -0.81 27.95 19.57
N MET A 64 0.27 27.31 19.09
CA MET A 64 1.59 27.90 18.90
C MET A 64 1.62 28.77 17.64
N LYS A 65 1.53 30.09 17.83
CA LYS A 65 1.53 31.10 16.76
C LYS A 65 2.96 31.46 16.33
N PHE A 66 3.51 30.70 15.38
CA PHE A 66 4.74 31.09 14.69
C PHE A 66 4.48 32.14 13.59
N PRO A 67 5.47 33.00 13.27
CA PRO A 67 5.49 33.72 12.00
C PRO A 67 5.35 32.74 10.83
N ARG A 68 4.51 33.09 9.85
CA ARG A 68 4.28 32.27 8.64
C ARG A 68 4.67 33.05 7.40
N THR A 69 5.58 32.49 6.62
CA THR A 69 5.96 33.00 5.29
C THR A 69 5.29 32.11 4.23
N PRO A 70 4.16 32.53 3.62
CA PRO A 70 3.46 31.71 2.64
C PRO A 70 4.20 31.69 1.30
N ILE A 71 5.06 30.69 1.11
CA ILE A 71 5.70 30.42 -0.19
C ILE A 71 4.71 29.67 -1.07
N THR A 72 3.94 30.40 -1.88
CA THR A 72 2.93 29.86 -2.80
C THR A 72 3.48 29.57 -4.21
N ARG A 73 4.69 30.05 -4.52
CA ARG A 73 5.34 29.94 -5.83
C ARG A 73 6.82 29.61 -5.67
N ALA A 74 7.33 28.71 -6.50
CA ALA A 74 8.75 28.38 -6.57
C ALA A 74 9.58 29.59 -7.03
N LYS A 75 10.75 29.81 -6.40
CA LYS A 75 11.66 30.92 -6.72
C LYS A 75 12.29 30.80 -8.12
N PHE A 76 12.43 29.57 -8.60
CA PHE A 76 12.93 29.21 -9.92
C PHE A 76 11.96 28.19 -10.55
N PRO A 77 11.90 28.05 -11.89
CA PRO A 77 11.08 27.02 -12.53
C PRO A 77 11.43 25.62 -12.01
N ALA A 78 10.48 24.97 -11.35
CA ALA A 78 10.66 23.64 -10.78
C ALA A 78 10.14 22.55 -11.74
N ILE A 79 10.69 21.34 -11.63
CA ILE A 79 10.19 20.16 -12.36
C ILE A 79 9.52 19.24 -11.34
N ASP A 80 8.24 18.94 -11.54
CA ASP A 80 7.57 17.85 -10.82
C ASP A 80 7.79 16.56 -11.61
N PHE A 81 8.43 15.57 -11.01
CA PHE A 81 8.74 14.29 -11.67
C PHE A 81 7.69 13.20 -11.43
N HIS A 82 6.61 13.44 -10.67
CA HIS A 82 5.58 12.44 -10.39
C HIS A 82 4.19 13.05 -10.18
N LEU A 83 3.53 13.43 -11.29
CA LEU A 83 2.08 13.67 -11.29
C LEU A 83 1.29 12.40 -11.66
N HIS A 84 0.27 12.07 -10.88
CA HIS A 84 -0.78 11.12 -11.26
C HIS A 84 -1.84 11.79 -12.15
N GLY A 85 -1.50 11.99 -13.43
CA GLY A 85 -2.29 12.79 -14.37
C GLY A 85 -3.49 12.08 -14.99
N GLY A 86 -4.07 11.07 -14.34
CA GLY A 86 -5.23 10.31 -14.85
C GLY A 86 -6.51 11.14 -15.11
N ALA A 87 -6.56 12.38 -14.62
CA ALA A 87 -7.62 13.35 -14.90
C ALA A 87 -7.39 14.18 -16.18
N LEU A 88 -6.19 14.14 -16.78
CA LEU A 88 -5.82 14.93 -17.98
C LEU A 88 -6.39 14.30 -19.26
N LYS A 89 -7.73 14.37 -19.40
CA LYS A 89 -8.47 13.66 -20.45
C LYS A 89 -8.84 14.53 -21.65
N THR A 90 -9.03 15.84 -21.44
CA THR A 90 -9.41 16.84 -22.46
C THR A 90 -8.44 18.01 -22.44
N ALA A 91 -8.33 18.77 -23.54
CA ALA A 91 -7.44 19.94 -23.63
C ALA A 91 -7.78 21.05 -22.60
N GLU A 92 -8.98 21.02 -22.02
CA GLU A 92 -9.36 21.91 -20.92
C GLU A 92 -8.73 21.50 -19.58
N ASP A 93 -8.52 20.20 -19.36
CA ASP A 93 -7.87 19.69 -18.15
C ASP A 93 -6.36 20.01 -18.17
N TYR A 94 -5.72 19.94 -19.35
CA TYR A 94 -4.36 20.44 -19.55
C TYR A 94 -4.31 21.96 -19.30
N ARG A 95 -5.20 22.78 -19.88
CA ARG A 95 -5.22 24.24 -19.61
C ARG A 95 -5.33 24.58 -18.13
N LYS A 96 -6.18 23.87 -17.36
CA LYS A 96 -6.29 24.04 -15.91
C LYS A 96 -4.99 23.68 -15.18
N MET A 97 -4.33 22.59 -15.59
CA MET A 97 -3.02 22.20 -15.04
C MET A 97 -1.93 23.25 -15.37
N ILE A 98 -1.84 23.72 -16.62
CA ILE A 98 -0.89 24.76 -17.03
C ILE A 98 -1.10 26.05 -16.23
N LYS A 99 -2.35 26.49 -16.02
CA LYS A 99 -2.65 27.64 -15.16
C LYS A 99 -2.12 27.45 -13.74
N LEU A 100 -2.35 26.28 -13.13
CA LEU A 100 -1.84 25.95 -11.79
C LEU A 100 -0.30 25.91 -11.77
N MET A 101 0.33 25.37 -12.82
CA MET A 101 1.78 25.35 -12.98
C MET A 101 2.37 26.76 -13.04
N ASP A 102 1.77 27.68 -13.81
CA ASP A 102 2.23 29.05 -13.94
C ASP A 102 2.07 29.84 -12.63
N GLU A 103 0.98 29.62 -11.90
CA GLU A 103 0.70 30.20 -10.57
C GLU A 103 1.70 29.70 -9.51
N THR A 104 2.07 28.41 -9.54
CA THR A 104 2.98 27.76 -8.57
C THR A 104 4.45 27.78 -8.97
N GLY A 105 4.80 28.12 -10.22
CA GLY A 105 6.18 28.15 -10.72
C GLY A 105 6.73 26.79 -11.17
N LEU A 106 5.86 25.84 -11.52
CA LEU A 106 6.25 24.59 -12.16
C LEU A 106 6.55 24.83 -13.65
N GLY A 107 7.81 24.61 -14.03
CA GLY A 107 8.25 24.65 -15.42
C GLY A 107 7.74 23.44 -16.20
N VAL A 108 7.98 22.22 -15.69
CA VAL A 108 7.58 20.96 -16.33
C VAL A 108 6.95 20.02 -15.32
N ILE A 109 5.97 19.23 -15.75
CA ILE A 109 5.41 18.10 -15.00
C ILE A 109 5.58 16.80 -15.80
N CYS A 110 6.06 15.74 -15.14
CA CYS A 110 6.08 14.37 -15.66
C CYS A 110 4.81 13.62 -15.23
N ASN A 111 3.89 13.39 -16.16
CA ASN A 111 2.68 12.61 -15.95
C ASN A 111 2.99 11.09 -16.00
N MET A 112 2.86 10.44 -14.84
CA MET A 112 3.07 9.01 -14.65
C MET A 112 1.90 8.13 -15.13
N ASP A 113 0.79 8.72 -15.56
CA ASP A 113 -0.41 8.06 -16.09
C ASP A 113 -0.60 8.33 -17.59
N GLY A 114 0.49 8.27 -18.37
CA GLY A 114 0.41 8.26 -19.84
C GLY A 114 -0.37 7.05 -20.37
N GLY A 115 -0.23 5.88 -19.74
CA GLY A 115 -0.96 4.65 -20.08
C GLY A 115 -0.32 3.85 -21.23
N PHE A 116 -1.13 3.02 -21.89
CA PHE A 116 -0.78 2.21 -23.07
C PHE A 116 -1.92 2.22 -24.10
N GLY A 117 -1.66 1.72 -25.31
CA GLY A 117 -2.63 1.54 -26.39
C GLY A 117 -3.43 2.80 -26.70
N ALA A 118 -4.71 2.64 -27.00
CA ALA A 118 -5.62 3.75 -27.28
C ALA A 118 -5.75 4.78 -26.12
N THR A 119 -5.43 4.41 -24.87
CA THR A 119 -5.38 5.36 -23.75
C THR A 119 -4.17 6.28 -23.87
N PHE A 120 -3.00 5.72 -24.23
CA PHE A 120 -1.79 6.47 -24.51
C PHE A 120 -1.96 7.37 -25.74
N ASP A 121 -2.49 6.82 -26.83
CA ASP A 121 -2.69 7.55 -28.09
C ASP A 121 -3.62 8.76 -27.90
N ARG A 122 -4.70 8.60 -27.13
CA ARG A 122 -5.59 9.70 -26.73
C ARG A 122 -4.86 10.71 -25.85
N ASN A 123 -4.07 10.27 -24.87
CA ASN A 123 -3.33 11.16 -23.98
C ASN A 123 -2.33 12.01 -24.78
N MET A 124 -1.47 11.40 -25.61
CA MET A 124 -0.52 12.12 -26.46
C MET A 124 -1.23 13.10 -27.41
N LYS A 125 -2.28 12.65 -28.12
CA LYS A 125 -3.03 13.52 -29.05
C LYS A 125 -3.68 14.74 -28.37
N VAL A 126 -4.09 14.62 -27.11
CA VAL A 126 -4.72 15.72 -26.35
C VAL A 126 -3.65 16.60 -25.66
N GLY A 127 -2.54 16.01 -25.22
CA GLY A 127 -1.42 16.69 -24.57
C GLY A 127 -0.45 17.38 -25.54
N GLU A 128 -0.45 17.02 -26.82
CA GLU A 128 0.44 17.55 -27.87
C GLU A 128 0.61 19.08 -27.91
N PRO A 129 -0.42 19.92 -27.68
CA PRO A 129 -0.29 21.38 -27.60
C PRO A 129 0.42 21.91 -26.34
N PHE A 130 0.75 21.02 -25.39
CA PHE A 130 1.29 21.32 -24.06
C PHE A 130 2.55 20.49 -23.74
N ARG A 131 3.10 19.78 -24.72
CA ARG A 131 4.19 18.78 -24.57
C ARG A 131 5.52 19.36 -24.06
N ASP A 132 5.69 20.68 -24.12
CA ASP A 132 6.81 21.44 -23.57
C ASP A 132 6.68 21.67 -22.05
N ARG A 133 5.47 21.53 -21.51
CA ARG A 133 5.13 21.72 -20.09
C ARG A 133 4.72 20.42 -19.41
N ILE A 134 4.02 19.51 -20.10
CA ILE A 134 3.53 18.25 -19.53
C ILE A 134 4.03 17.10 -20.42
N ILE A 135 4.91 16.26 -19.88
CA ILE A 135 5.49 15.10 -20.58
C ILE A 135 4.89 13.80 -20.04
N HIS A 136 4.69 12.81 -20.90
CA HIS A 136 4.03 11.55 -20.54
C HIS A 136 5.03 10.39 -20.40
N PHE A 137 4.90 9.64 -19.31
CA PHE A 137 5.54 8.34 -19.15
C PHE A 137 4.54 7.24 -19.51
N ALA A 138 4.96 6.28 -20.34
CA ALA A 138 4.16 5.11 -20.69
C ALA A 138 3.96 4.21 -19.46
N ARG A 139 2.87 3.44 -19.43
CA ARG A 139 2.65 2.36 -18.43
C ARG A 139 2.52 1.03 -19.17
N LEU A 140 2.87 -0.08 -18.53
CA LEU A 140 2.71 -1.41 -19.13
C LEU A 140 1.26 -1.89 -19.04
N ASP A 141 0.86 -2.75 -19.99
CA ASP A 141 -0.32 -3.60 -19.88
C ASP A 141 0.08 -4.93 -19.23
N PHE A 142 -0.36 -5.17 -17.99
CA PHE A 142 -0.08 -6.44 -17.28
C PHE A 142 -1.10 -7.56 -17.61
N ALA A 143 -2.06 -7.32 -18.51
CA ALA A 143 -2.99 -8.36 -18.94
C ALA A 143 -2.24 -9.47 -19.71
N GLY A 144 -2.26 -10.68 -19.13
CA GLY A 144 -1.54 -11.84 -19.65
C GLY A 144 -0.09 -11.97 -19.17
N ILE A 145 0.33 -11.35 -18.06
CA ILE A 145 1.73 -11.39 -17.57
C ILE A 145 2.35 -12.81 -17.39
N ASN A 146 1.52 -13.85 -17.29
CA ASN A 146 1.95 -15.24 -17.17
C ASN A 146 1.89 -16.01 -18.52
N ASP A 147 1.49 -15.34 -19.62
CA ASP A 147 1.47 -15.91 -20.97
C ASP A 147 2.88 -15.80 -21.61
N PRO A 148 3.43 -16.86 -22.24
CA PRO A 148 4.77 -16.82 -22.84
C PRO A 148 4.98 -15.75 -23.93
N GLY A 149 3.89 -15.22 -24.52
CA GLY A 149 3.96 -14.13 -25.51
C GLY A 149 3.97 -12.72 -24.91
N TRP A 150 3.73 -12.57 -23.61
CA TRP A 150 3.60 -11.26 -22.95
C TRP A 150 4.86 -10.39 -23.01
N PRO A 151 6.09 -10.89 -22.74
CA PRO A 151 7.30 -10.05 -22.77
C PRO A 151 7.50 -9.35 -24.12
N ALA A 152 7.36 -10.11 -25.22
CA ALA A 152 7.51 -9.59 -26.58
C ALA A 152 6.38 -8.62 -26.98
N LYS A 153 5.11 -8.94 -26.64
CA LYS A 153 3.95 -8.06 -26.85
C LYS A 153 4.15 -6.71 -26.14
N THR A 154 4.54 -6.75 -24.87
CA THR A 154 4.66 -5.58 -24.01
C THR A 154 5.87 -4.72 -24.37
N ALA A 155 7.00 -5.34 -24.75
CA ALA A 155 8.15 -4.62 -25.29
C ALA A 155 7.81 -3.88 -26.60
N ALA A 156 7.10 -4.54 -27.53
CA ALA A 156 6.69 -3.93 -28.80
C ALA A 156 5.72 -2.74 -28.61
N GLU A 157 4.77 -2.85 -27.67
CA GLU A 157 3.87 -1.74 -27.31
C GLU A 157 4.62 -0.58 -26.62
N LEU A 158 5.64 -0.87 -25.82
CA LEU A 158 6.49 0.16 -25.21
C LEU A 158 7.35 0.88 -26.26
N GLU A 159 7.96 0.15 -27.20
CA GLU A 159 8.67 0.74 -28.36
C GLU A 159 7.72 1.64 -29.17
N ARG A 160 6.48 1.20 -29.42
CA ARG A 160 5.45 2.02 -30.06
C ARG A 160 5.16 3.30 -29.27
N CYS A 161 5.09 3.24 -27.94
CA CYS A 161 4.89 4.41 -27.09
C CYS A 161 6.09 5.37 -27.12
N PHE A 162 7.34 4.87 -27.14
CA PHE A 162 8.55 5.71 -27.27
C PHE A 162 8.62 6.40 -28.63
N LEU A 163 8.29 5.69 -29.72
CA LEU A 163 8.19 6.26 -31.07
C LEU A 163 7.06 7.30 -31.18
N ALA A 164 5.96 7.11 -30.44
CA ALA A 164 4.86 8.07 -30.31
C ALA A 164 5.11 9.20 -29.29
N GLY A 165 6.32 9.29 -28.71
CA GLY A 165 6.76 10.44 -27.91
C GLY A 165 6.74 10.27 -26.39
N ALA A 166 6.57 9.05 -25.84
CA ALA A 166 6.75 8.83 -24.41
C ALA A 166 8.15 9.25 -23.93
N ALA A 167 8.21 10.04 -22.86
CA ALA A 167 9.46 10.54 -22.29
C ALA A 167 10.24 9.47 -21.52
N GLY A 168 9.54 8.46 -20.99
CA GLY A 168 10.09 7.35 -20.21
C GLY A 168 9.03 6.30 -19.89
N LEU A 169 9.42 5.29 -19.09
CA LEU A 169 8.53 4.22 -18.61
C LEU A 169 8.20 4.42 -17.13
N LYS A 170 6.92 4.32 -16.76
CA LYS A 170 6.47 4.25 -15.37
C LYS A 170 6.17 2.81 -14.97
N ILE A 171 6.89 2.32 -13.96
CA ILE A 171 6.54 1.13 -13.20
C ILE A 171 5.83 1.55 -11.90
N ASN A 172 4.71 0.90 -11.61
CA ASN A 172 3.90 1.12 -10.42
C ASN A 172 3.82 -0.16 -9.56
N LYS A 173 3.51 0.06 -8.28
CA LYS A 173 3.70 -0.89 -7.16
C LYS A 173 2.89 -2.18 -7.20
N VAL A 174 2.15 -2.42 -8.28
CA VAL A 174 1.54 -3.73 -8.54
C VAL A 174 2.63 -4.77 -8.77
N LEU A 175 3.74 -4.38 -9.39
CA LEU A 175 4.99 -5.15 -9.42
C LEU A 175 5.64 -5.06 -8.04
N GLY A 176 5.86 -6.20 -7.38
CA GLY A 176 6.24 -6.31 -5.97
C GLY A 176 5.08 -6.65 -5.01
N LEU A 177 3.90 -6.02 -5.12
CA LEU A 177 2.83 -6.13 -4.11
C LEU A 177 1.52 -6.82 -4.54
N GLU A 178 1.26 -6.97 -5.84
CA GLU A 178 -0.06 -7.39 -6.34
C GLU A 178 0.00 -8.40 -7.49
N LEU A 179 0.97 -8.28 -8.41
CA LEU A 179 1.20 -9.21 -9.52
C LEU A 179 1.74 -10.55 -9.01
N ARG A 180 1.18 -11.66 -9.52
CA ARG A 180 1.50 -13.02 -9.06
C ARG A 180 1.63 -14.04 -10.17
N ASP A 181 2.49 -15.02 -9.91
CA ASP A 181 2.63 -16.24 -10.68
C ASP A 181 1.49 -17.24 -10.40
N PRO A 182 1.31 -18.28 -11.25
CA PRO A 182 0.24 -19.27 -11.09
C PRO A 182 0.31 -20.10 -9.79
N ASP A 183 1.46 -20.16 -9.13
CA ASP A 183 1.66 -20.80 -7.82
C ASP A 183 1.32 -19.89 -6.62
N GLY A 184 1.08 -18.60 -6.89
CA GLY A 184 0.81 -17.57 -5.88
C GLY A 184 2.04 -16.78 -5.41
N GLY A 185 3.24 -17.04 -5.94
CA GLY A 185 4.42 -16.20 -5.75
C GLY A 185 4.20 -14.77 -6.26
N TYR A 186 4.91 -13.78 -5.69
CA TYR A 186 4.80 -12.38 -6.10
C TYR A 186 5.88 -12.02 -7.11
N ILE A 187 5.47 -11.55 -8.28
CA ILE A 187 6.39 -11.17 -9.36
C ILE A 187 7.15 -9.90 -8.94
N GLN A 188 8.47 -9.98 -8.98
CA GLN A 188 9.40 -8.90 -8.62
C GLN A 188 9.94 -8.19 -9.89
N SER A 189 10.82 -7.19 -9.73
CA SER A 189 11.24 -6.34 -10.86
C SER A 189 12.52 -6.81 -11.57
N ASP A 190 13.23 -7.73 -10.94
CA ASP A 190 14.35 -8.54 -11.44
C ASP A 190 13.87 -9.81 -12.16
N ASP A 191 12.56 -10.01 -12.33
CA ASP A 191 12.00 -11.15 -13.04
C ASP A 191 12.32 -11.08 -14.56
N PRO A 192 12.94 -12.11 -15.15
CA PRO A 192 13.37 -12.11 -16.56
C PRO A 192 12.26 -11.86 -17.60
N ARG A 193 10.98 -11.99 -17.23
CA ARG A 193 9.86 -11.60 -18.13
C ARG A 193 9.86 -10.10 -18.46
N PHE A 194 10.59 -9.28 -17.69
CA PHE A 194 10.78 -7.86 -17.94
C PHE A 194 12.05 -7.52 -18.72
N ASP A 195 12.97 -8.45 -18.98
CA ASP A 195 14.22 -8.14 -19.70
C ASP A 195 13.97 -7.45 -21.06
N PRO A 196 13.01 -7.90 -21.91
CA PRO A 196 12.70 -7.18 -23.17
C PRO A 196 12.16 -5.76 -22.96
N VAL A 197 11.55 -5.48 -21.81
CA VAL A 197 11.05 -4.14 -21.44
C VAL A 197 12.23 -3.24 -21.08
N TRP A 198 13.18 -3.75 -20.28
CA TRP A 198 14.41 -3.05 -19.92
C TRP A 198 15.31 -2.81 -21.14
N GLU A 199 15.44 -3.81 -22.03
CA GLU A 199 16.13 -3.67 -23.31
C GLU A 199 15.52 -2.56 -24.18
N MET A 200 14.18 -2.44 -24.27
CA MET A 200 13.56 -1.35 -25.03
C MET A 200 13.82 0.02 -24.39
N CYS A 201 13.85 0.13 -23.06
CA CYS A 201 14.24 1.36 -22.37
C CYS A 201 15.69 1.74 -22.70
N ALA A 202 16.63 0.79 -22.67
CA ALA A 202 18.02 1.02 -23.02
C ALA A 202 18.21 1.38 -24.51
N LYS A 203 17.59 0.62 -25.43
CA LYS A 203 17.60 0.82 -26.89
C LYS A 203 17.16 2.23 -27.30
N HIS A 204 16.15 2.79 -26.62
CA HIS A 204 15.63 4.13 -26.90
C HIS A 204 16.23 5.23 -26.00
N ASN A 205 17.19 4.91 -25.14
CA ASN A 205 17.76 5.80 -24.12
C ASN A 205 16.69 6.53 -23.28
N ARG A 206 15.77 5.75 -22.69
CA ARG A 206 14.60 6.24 -21.95
C ARG A 206 14.68 5.89 -20.46
N PRO A 207 14.43 6.84 -19.54
CA PRO A 207 14.44 6.58 -18.11
C PRO A 207 13.25 5.70 -17.68
N VAL A 208 13.50 4.83 -16.69
CA VAL A 208 12.48 4.10 -15.96
C VAL A 208 12.24 4.77 -14.61
N MET A 209 11.00 5.16 -14.33
CA MET A 209 10.57 5.69 -13.04
C MET A 209 9.85 4.57 -12.26
N ILE A 210 10.54 4.02 -11.25
CA ILE A 210 10.15 2.76 -10.58
C ILE A 210 9.70 2.98 -9.12
N HIS A 211 8.48 2.51 -8.84
CA HIS A 211 7.83 2.55 -7.52
C HIS A 211 7.19 1.17 -7.32
N THR A 212 7.89 0.27 -6.61
CA THR A 212 7.51 -1.15 -6.47
C THR A 212 7.02 -1.49 -5.07
N SER A 213 7.69 -1.01 -4.03
CA SER A 213 7.18 -1.02 -2.66
C SER A 213 6.30 0.19 -2.35
N ASP A 214 5.90 0.36 -1.09
CA ASP A 214 5.13 1.48 -0.53
C ASP A 214 5.69 1.81 0.89
N SER A 215 5.17 2.80 1.64
CA SER A 215 5.84 3.22 2.90
C SER A 215 5.91 2.10 3.95
N TYR A 216 7.07 1.95 4.61
CA TYR A 216 7.37 0.89 5.58
C TYR A 216 6.26 0.68 6.62
N GLY A 217 5.66 1.78 7.10
CA GLY A 217 4.56 1.73 8.07
C GLY A 217 3.34 0.93 7.62
N ARG A 218 3.15 0.65 6.32
CA ARG A 218 2.07 -0.22 5.82
C ARG A 218 2.29 -1.69 6.09
N PHE A 219 3.55 -2.14 6.14
CA PHE A 219 3.91 -3.52 6.41
C PHE A 219 3.96 -3.79 7.92
N LEU A 220 3.85 -2.73 8.73
CA LEU A 220 3.75 -2.76 10.18
C LEU A 220 2.28 -2.68 10.63
N PRO A 221 1.95 -3.17 11.84
CA PRO A 221 0.64 -2.95 12.44
C PRO A 221 0.40 -1.46 12.70
N ILE A 222 -0.81 -0.98 12.43
CA ILE A 222 -1.20 0.41 12.71
C ILE A 222 -1.37 0.61 14.22
N GLY A 223 -0.82 1.70 14.76
CA GLY A 223 -0.85 2.05 16.18
C GLY A 223 0.17 3.16 16.48
N PRO A 224 0.33 3.61 17.74
CA PRO A 224 1.16 4.77 18.08
C PRO A 224 2.65 4.62 17.69
N GLU A 225 3.18 3.40 17.69
CA GLU A 225 4.55 3.06 17.27
C GLU A 225 4.77 3.07 15.74
N ASN A 226 3.85 3.65 14.97
CA ASN A 226 3.84 3.64 13.51
C ASN A 226 3.46 5.04 13.01
N GLU A 227 4.25 5.61 12.09
CA GLU A 227 3.96 6.89 11.42
C GLU A 227 2.52 6.94 10.86
N ARG A 228 1.98 5.78 10.50
CA ARG A 228 0.63 5.59 9.95
C ARG A 228 -0.44 5.38 11.02
N TYR A 229 -0.22 5.73 12.29
CA TYR A 229 -1.25 5.65 13.34
C TYR A 229 -2.56 6.32 12.89
N GLU A 230 -2.45 7.48 12.25
CA GLU A 230 -3.54 8.22 11.59
C GLU A 230 -4.26 7.45 10.49
N ALA A 231 -3.60 6.53 9.77
CA ALA A 231 -4.26 5.73 8.74
C ALA A 231 -5.26 4.71 9.30
N GLY A 232 -5.15 4.33 10.58
CA GLY A 232 -6.13 3.49 11.28
C GLY A 232 -7.17 4.30 12.06
N LEU A 233 -6.95 5.60 12.22
CA LEU A 233 -7.90 6.54 12.81
C LEU A 233 -8.80 7.19 11.75
N TRP A 234 -8.28 7.50 10.56
CA TRP A 234 -8.98 8.35 9.56
C TRP A 234 -9.50 7.62 8.31
N ARG A 235 -9.25 6.31 8.16
CA ARG A 235 -9.75 5.53 7.02
C ARG A 235 -11.00 4.78 7.41
N SER A 236 -11.86 4.51 6.43
CA SER A 236 -13.01 3.60 6.55
C SER A 236 -12.66 2.13 6.26
N SER A 237 -11.40 1.83 5.95
CA SER A 237 -10.88 0.49 5.68
C SER A 237 -9.37 0.39 6.01
N PRO A 238 -8.85 -0.76 6.48
CA PRO A 238 -7.42 -1.04 6.56
C PRO A 238 -6.76 -1.27 5.18
N GLU A 239 -7.49 -1.07 4.08
CA GLU A 239 -7.02 -1.23 2.71
C GLU A 239 -5.71 -0.46 2.40
N GLY A 240 -4.77 -1.17 1.77
CA GLY A 240 -3.41 -0.70 1.57
C GLY A 240 -2.53 -0.75 2.83
N ASN A 241 -2.94 -1.45 3.89
CA ASN A 241 -2.04 -1.93 4.93
C ASN A 241 -1.69 -3.40 4.65
N TYR A 242 -0.41 -3.70 4.54
CA TYR A 242 0.15 -4.99 4.10
C TYR A 242 0.57 -5.91 5.25
N TYR A 243 0.45 -5.45 6.51
CA TYR A 243 0.74 -6.27 7.68
C TYR A 243 -0.18 -7.50 7.75
N LYS A 244 0.42 -8.70 7.71
CA LYS A 244 -0.24 -10.02 7.74
C LYS A 244 -1.14 -10.35 6.53
N THR A 245 -1.16 -9.56 5.46
CA THR A 245 -1.92 -9.87 4.23
C THR A 245 -1.16 -10.76 3.24
N GLY A 246 0.12 -11.04 3.52
CA GLY A 246 0.94 -12.01 2.79
C GLY A 246 1.82 -11.41 1.68
N GLN A 247 1.83 -10.10 1.48
CA GLN A 247 2.81 -9.43 0.62
C GLN A 247 4.25 -9.63 1.13
N PRO A 248 5.27 -9.56 0.24
CA PRO A 248 6.66 -9.51 0.65
C PRO A 248 6.95 -8.25 1.49
N THR A 249 8.00 -8.27 2.32
CA THR A 249 8.43 -7.06 3.05
C THR A 249 9.15 -6.08 2.11
N PRO A 250 9.29 -4.80 2.48
CA PRO A 250 10.05 -3.84 1.69
C PRO A 250 11.48 -4.33 1.38
N ASP A 251 12.14 -5.01 2.31
CA ASP A 251 13.49 -5.56 2.14
C ASP A 251 13.56 -6.65 1.05
N VAL A 252 12.44 -7.30 0.73
CA VAL A 252 12.35 -8.24 -0.40
C VAL A 252 12.18 -7.48 -1.71
N ILE A 253 11.27 -6.51 -1.74
CA ILE A 253 10.85 -5.79 -2.96
C ILE A 253 11.92 -4.78 -3.42
N GLU A 254 12.63 -4.15 -2.49
CA GLU A 254 13.64 -3.15 -2.81
C GLU A 254 14.97 -3.80 -3.25
N ARG A 255 15.28 -5.03 -2.83
CA ARG A 255 16.43 -5.80 -3.37
C ARG A 255 16.25 -6.17 -4.83
N ALA A 256 15.02 -6.37 -5.28
CA ALA A 256 14.69 -6.63 -6.68
C ALA A 256 14.84 -5.39 -7.60
N ARG A 257 15.61 -4.38 -7.18
CA ARG A 257 15.94 -3.17 -7.95
C ARG A 257 17.45 -3.04 -8.24
N GLU A 258 18.27 -3.96 -7.71
CA GLU A 258 19.74 -3.95 -7.78
C GLU A 258 20.27 -4.77 -8.97
#